data_AF-A0A504LKM8-F1
#
_entry.id   AF-A0A504LKM8-F1
#
_cell.length_a   1.000
_cell.length_b   1.000
_cell.length_c   1.000
_cell.angle_alpha   90.00
_cell.angle_beta   90.00
_cell.angle_gamma   90.00
#
_symmetry.space_group_name_H-M   'P 1'
#
loop_
_entity.id
_entity.type
_entity.pdbx_description
1 polymer ?
#
loop_
_entity_poly.entity_id
_entity_poly.type
_entity_poly.pdbx_seq_one_letter_code
_entity_poly.pdbx_strand_id
1 'polypeptide(L)' 'MKNLLRQFIEDETGATAVEYGLIVAVLSLAIVAGIGRAMDALQFLFSDNNSRLVQIFANH' A
#
# COMPACT_ATOMS: atom_id res chain seq x y z
N MET A 1 -8.49 28.66 30.58
CA MET A 1 -9.01 27.34 30.12
C MET A 1 -10.02 27.49 28.98
N LYS A 2 -11.09 28.31 29.13
CA LYS A 2 -12.08 28.52 28.05
C LYS A 2 -11.49 28.95 26.71
N ASN A 3 -10.49 29.83 26.69
CA ASN A 3 -9.85 30.27 25.44
C ASN A 3 -8.98 29.20 24.76
N LEU A 4 -8.32 28.33 25.53
CA LEU A 4 -7.49 27.25 24.97
C LEU A 4 -8.35 26.16 24.33
N LEU A 5 -9.47 25.80 24.96
CA LEU A 5 -10.44 24.86 24.40
C LEU A 5 -11.12 25.42 23.14
N ARG A 6 -11.37 26.73 23.10
CA ARG A 6 -11.93 27.39 21.92
C ARG A 6 -10.94 27.44 20.76
N GLN A 7 -9.67 27.76 21.02
CA GLN A 7 -8.60 27.70 20.01
C GLN A 7 -8.35 26.28 19.50
N PHE A 8 -8.47 25.25 20.35
CA PHE A 8 -8.36 23.85 19.93
C PHE A 8 -9.54 23.38 19.05
N ILE A 9 -10.75 23.88 19.30
CA ILE A 9 -11.94 23.60 18.48
C ILE A 9 -11.90 24.37 17.15
N GLU A 10 -11.30 25.56 17.14
CA GLU A 10 -11.10 26.41 15.95
C GLU A 10 -9.84 26.02 15.14
N ASP A 11 -9.04 25.04 15.60
CA ASP A 11 -7.82 24.58 14.93
C ASP A 11 -8.09 23.50 13.88
N GLU A 12 -8.35 23.92 12.65
CA GLU A 12 -8.55 23.04 11.49
C GLU A 12 -7.25 22.49 10.88
N THR A 13 -6.08 22.91 11.38
CA THR A 13 -4.78 22.42 10.88
C THR A 13 -4.52 20.96 11.26
N GLY A 14 -5.16 20.47 12.35
CA GLY A 14 -5.16 19.06 12.73
C GLY A 14 -6.16 18.20 11.94
N ALA A 15 -7.27 18.78 11.47
CA ALA A 15 -8.28 18.05 10.69
C ALA A 15 -7.71 17.56 9.35
N THR A 16 -6.88 18.37 8.71
CA THR A 16 -6.17 18.02 7.47
C THR A 16 -5.09 16.94 7.69
N ALA A 17 -4.38 16.93 8.83
CA ALA A 17 -3.41 15.89 9.14
C ALA A 17 -4.04 14.50 9.35
N VAL A 18 -5.25 14.45 9.92
CA VAL A 18 -6.01 13.20 10.11
C VAL A 18 -6.53 12.67 8.76
N GLU A 19 -7.00 13.55 7.89
CA GLU A 19 -7.48 13.16 6.55
C GLU A 19 -6.36 12.60 5.68
N TYR A 20 -5.22 13.30 5.57
CA TYR A 20 -4.07 12.78 4.84
C TYR A 20 -3.47 11.54 5.52
N GLY A 21 -3.51 11.47 6.85
CA GLY A 21 -3.14 10.28 7.60
C GLY A 21 -4.02 9.06 7.25
N LEU A 22 -5.33 9.25 7.12
CA LEU A 22 -6.27 8.19 6.72
C LEU A 22 -6.02 7.74 5.27
N ILE A 23 -5.78 8.68 4.35
CA ILE A 23 -5.44 8.37 2.96
C ILE A 23 -4.16 7.53 2.88
N VAL A 24 -3.10 7.94 3.59
CA VAL A 24 -1.83 7.19 3.64
C VAL A 24 -2.01 5.81 4.27
N ALA A 25 -2.82 5.68 5.32
CA ALA A 25 -3.10 4.39 5.97
C ALA A 25 -3.79 3.42 5.00
N VAL A 26 -4.82 3.87 4.28
CA VAL A 26 -5.55 3.04 3.31
C VAL A 26 -4.65 2.67 2.12
N LEU A 27 -3.89 3.62 1.58
CA LEU A 27 -2.94 3.36 0.49
C LEU A 27 -1.86 2.36 0.91
N SER A 28 -1.29 2.52 2.10
CA SER A 28 -0.28 1.61 2.64
C SER A 28 -0.84 0.20 2.80
N LEU A 29 -2.06 0.06 3.32
CA LEU A 29 -2.71 -1.24 3.47
C LEU A 29 -2.96 -1.91 2.12
N ALA A 30 -3.42 -1.15 1.11
CA ALA A 30 -3.64 -1.66 -0.23
C ALA A 30 -2.34 -2.15 -0.89
N ILE A 31 -1.25 -1.38 -0.73
CA ILE A 31 0.08 -1.76 -1.25
C ILE A 31 0.57 -3.03 -0.56
N VAL A 32 0.56 -3.08 0.77
CA VAL A 32 1.03 -4.24 1.54
C VAL A 32 0.21 -5.49 1.23
N ALA A 33 -1.11 -5.37 1.06
CA ALA A 33 -1.96 -6.49 0.67
C ALA A 33 -1.67 -7.00 -0.76
N GLY A 34 -1.29 -6.12 -1.69
CA GLY A 34 -1.03 -6.47 -3.08
C GLY A 34 0.39 -6.93 -3.37
N ILE A 35 1.39 -6.40 -2.65
CA ILE A 35 2.80 -6.57 -3.01
C ILE A 35 3.27 -8.02 -2.88
N GLY A 36 2.78 -8.77 -1.89
CA GLY A 36 3.10 -10.20 -1.74
C GLY A 36 2.70 -11.01 -2.97
N ARG A 37 1.48 -10.80 -3.48
CA ARG A 37 0.99 -11.52 -4.66
C ARG A 37 1.74 -11.13 -5.94
N ALA A 38 2.10 -9.86 -6.07
CA ALA A 38 2.93 -9.41 -7.18
C ALA A 38 4.32 -10.07 -7.14
N MET A 39 4.94 -10.15 -5.96
CA MET A 39 6.21 -10.82 -5.76
C MET A 39 6.14 -12.32 -6.05
N ASP A 40 5.08 -13.01 -5.59
CA ASP A 40 4.88 -14.44 -5.85
C ASP A 40 4.75 -14.71 -7.36
N ALA A 41 4.00 -13.86 -8.08
CA ALA A 41 3.86 -13.97 -9.53
C ALA A 41 5.19 -13.75 -10.26
N LEU A 42 6.01 -12.79 -9.81
CA LEU A 42 7.35 -12.56 -10.36
C LEU A 42 8.30 -13.72 -10.06
N GLN A 43 8.30 -14.24 -8.83
CA GLN A 43 9.11 -15.39 -8.46
C GLN A 43 8.72 -16.63 -9.28
N PHE A 44 7.43 -16.90 -9.43
CA PHE A 44 6.96 -17.98 -10.30
C PHE A 44 7.45 -17.78 -11.73
N LEU A 45 7.37 -16.57 -12.28
CA LEU A 45 7.74 -16.33 -13.68
C LEU A 45 9.25 -16.51 -13.93
N PHE A 46 10.11 -16.06 -13.01
CA PHE A 46 11.56 -15.96 -13.24
C PHE A 46 12.44 -16.94 -12.47
N SER A 47 11.96 -17.52 -11.36
CA SER A 47 12.76 -18.39 -10.48
C SER A 47 12.31 -19.84 -10.47
N ASP A 48 11.16 -20.16 -11.07
CA ASP A 48 10.62 -21.52 -11.10
C ASP A 48 10.92 -22.21 -12.44
N ASN A 49 11.33 -23.48 -12.39
CA ASN A 49 11.59 -24.29 -13.59
C ASN A 49 10.31 -24.72 -14.32
N ASN A 50 9.16 -24.67 -13.65
CA ASN A 50 7.85 -24.88 -14.24
C ASN A 50 7.18 -23.57 -14.65
N SER A 51 7.91 -22.45 -14.65
CA SER A 51 7.35 -21.16 -15.05
C SER A 51 6.86 -21.18 -16.50
N ARG A 52 5.96 -20.26 -16.81
CA ARG A 52 5.50 -20.06 -18.19
C ARG A 52 6.65 -19.74 -19.14
N LEU A 53 7.69 -19.03 -18.69
CA LEU A 53 8.85 -18.72 -19.52
C LEU A 53 9.61 -20.01 -19.87
N VAL A 54 9.93 -20.84 -18.89
CA VAL A 54 10.66 -22.10 -19.13
C VAL A 54 9.85 -23.03 -20.01
N GLN A 55 8.54 -23.15 -19.80
CA GLN A 55 7.66 -23.98 -20.64
C GLN A 55 7.67 -23.54 -22.12
N ILE A 56 7.65 -22.23 -22.39
CA ILE A 56 7.69 -21.72 -23.77
C ILE A 56 9.02 -22.04 -24.44
N PHE A 57 10.13 -21.94 -23.71
CA PHE A 57 11.45 -22.30 -24.25
C PHE A 57 11.67 -23.82 -24.37
N ALA A 58 10.98 -24.63 -23.56
CA ALA A 58 11.08 -26.09 -23.60
C ALA A 58 10.22 -26.74 -24.69
N ASN A 59 9.16 -26.06 -25.15
CA ASN A 59 8.27 -26.52 -26.22
C ASN A 59 8.69 -26.07 -27.64
N HIS A 60 9.86 -25.44 -27.76
CA HIS A 60 10.52 -25.10 -29.02
C HIS A 60 11.85 -25.85 -29.12
#